data_AF-A0A3S1B9W2-F1
#
_entry.id   AF-A0A3S1B9W2-F1
#
_cell.length_a   1.000
_cell.length_b   1.000
_cell.length_c   1.000
_cell.angle_alpha   90.00
_cell.angle_beta   90.00
_cell.angle_gamma   90.00
#
_symmetry.space_group_name_H-M   'P 1'
#
loop_
_entity.id
_entity.type
_entity.pdbx_description
1 polymer ?
#
loop_
_entity_poly.entity_id
_entity_poly.type
_entity_poly.pdbx_seq_one_letter_code
_entity_poly.pdbx_strand_id
1 'polypeptide(L)' 'MSCPNCSSNDIVKNGSFGNGKPKFKCNSCGRKFVENPKKQPISEATK' A
#
# COMPACT_ATOMS: atom_id res chain seq x y z
N MET A 1 -8.04 0.28 9.02
CA MET A 1 -7.33 -0.21 7.82
C MET A 1 -6.69 -1.52 8.23
N SER A 2 -6.94 -2.60 7.50
CA SER A 2 -6.40 -3.92 7.86
C SER A 2 -5.52 -4.43 6.74
N CYS A 3 -4.53 -5.25 7.08
CA CYS A 3 -3.60 -5.74 6.08
C CYS A 3 -4.35 -6.65 5.10
N PRO A 4 -4.29 -6.41 3.77
CA PRO A 4 -5.02 -7.23 2.82
C PRO A 4 -4.47 -8.66 2.69
N ASN A 5 -3.38 -8.98 3.39
CA ASN A 5 -2.74 -10.29 3.33
C ASN A 5 -2.95 -11.13 4.59
N CYS A 6 -2.85 -10.52 5.77
CA CYS A 6 -2.98 -11.23 7.05
C CYS A 6 -4.12 -10.69 7.92
N SER A 7 -4.88 -9.71 7.43
CA SER A 7 -5.98 -9.03 8.15
C SER A 7 -5.60 -8.37 9.48
N SER A 8 -4.31 -8.30 9.82
CA SER A 8 -3.83 -7.64 11.03
C SER A 8 -4.09 -6.13 11.00
N ASN A 9 -4.30 -5.55 12.19
CA ASN A 9 -4.42 -4.11 12.42
C ASN A 9 -3.08 -3.43 12.72
N ASP A 10 -1.99 -4.19 12.86
CA ASP A 10 -0.65 -3.65 13.09
C ASP A 10 -0.08 -3.05 11.81
N ILE A 11 -0.50 -1.83 11.48
CA ILE A 11 -0.09 -1.10 10.29
C ILE A 11 0.47 0.26 10.67
N VAL A 12 1.66 0.55 10.15
CA VAL A 12 2.38 1.81 10.39
C VAL A 12 2.62 2.57 9.10
N LYS A 13 2.61 3.90 9.17
CA LYS A 13 2.93 4.79 8.05
C LYS A 13 4.45 4.83 7.85
N ASN A 14 4.94 4.25 6.76
CA ASN A 14 6.36 4.13 6.42
C ASN A 14 6.76 5.12 5.31
N GLY A 15 6.54 6.41 5.56
CA GLY A 15 6.87 7.50 4.65
C GLY A 15 5.91 7.65 3.47
N SER A 16 6.44 8.10 2.33
CA SER A 16 5.67 8.42 1.11
C SER A 16 6.28 7.74 -0.12
N PHE A 17 5.46 7.43 -1.13
CA PHE A 17 5.91 7.22 -2.50
C PHE A 17 6.37 8.56 -3.09
N GLY A 18 7.20 8.53 -4.14
CA GLY A 18 7.67 9.76 -4.82
C GLY A 18 6.51 10.65 -5.30
N ASN A 19 5.36 10.05 -5.57
CA ASN A 19 4.11 10.74 -5.94
C ASN A 19 3.33 11.31 -4.74
N GLY A 20 3.98 11.51 -3.58
CA GLY A 20 3.39 12.07 -2.36
C GLY A 20 2.39 11.17 -1.63
N LYS A 21 2.02 10.01 -2.19
CA LYS A 21 1.09 9.08 -1.54
C LYS A 21 1.72 8.43 -0.32
N PRO A 22 1.01 8.32 0.81
CA PRO A 22 1.55 7.65 1.99
C PRO A 22 1.76 6.16 1.75
N LYS A 23 2.92 5.67 2.22
CA LYS A 23 3.26 4.25 2.30
C LYS A 23 2.83 3.72 3.66
N PHE A 24 2.21 2.56 3.68
CA PHE A 24 1.87 1.82 4.89
C PHE A 24 2.59 0.48 4.88
N LYS A 25 3.01 0.01 6.04
CA LYS A 25 3.65 -1.28 6.23
C LYS A 25 2.92 -2.01 7.36
N CYS A 26 2.54 -3.27 7.13
CA CYS A 26 2.08 -4.15 8.19
C CYS A 26 3.27 -4.68 8.98
N ASN A 27 3.26 -4.58 10.32
CA ASN A 27 4.30 -5.15 11.16
C ASN A 27 4.15 -6.66 11.38
N SER A 28 2.93 -7.21 11.30
CA SER A 28 2.72 -8.65 11.49
C SER A 28 3.23 -9.49 10.31
N CYS A 29 3.05 -9.03 9.06
CA CYS A 29 3.49 -9.77 7.87
C CYS A 29 4.55 -9.04 7.02
N GLY A 30 4.91 -7.80 7.37
CA GLY A 30 5.91 -7.01 6.64
C GLY A 30 5.41 -6.35 5.34
N ARG A 31 4.17 -6.61 4.91
CA ARG A 31 3.65 -6.14 3.61
C ARG A 31 3.53 -4.62 3.56
N LYS A 32 3.96 -4.03 2.44
CA LYS A 32 3.84 -2.59 2.15
C LYS A 32 2.68 -2.33 1.19
N PHE A 33 1.87 -1.30 1.44
CA PHE A 33 0.71 -0.93 0.62
C PHE A 33 0.34 0.56 0.78
N VAL A 34 -0.64 1.03 -0.01
CA VAL A 34 -1.22 2.39 0.09
C VAL A 34 -2.58 2.34 0.76
N GLU A 35 -3.02 3.42 1.40
CA GLU A 35 -4.33 3.47 2.10
C GLU A 35 -5.54 3.40 1.21
N ASN A 36 -5.47 4.05 0.06
CA ASN A 36 -6.51 3.98 -0.93
C ASN A 36 -5.88 3.42 -2.21
N PRO A 37 -5.78 2.08 -2.35
CA PRO A 37 -5.37 1.47 -3.60
C PRO A 37 -6.47 1.77 -4.63
N LYS A 38 -6.32 2.90 -5.34
CA LYS A 38 -7.13 3.16 -6.52
C LYS A 38 -6.79 2.06 -7.52
N LYS A 39 -7.77 1.21 -7.86
CA LYS A 39 -7.69 0.34 -9.03
C LYS A 39 -7.67 1.23 -10.26
N GLN A 40 -6.49 1.78 -10.58
CA GLN A 40 -6.27 2.31 -11.91
C GLN A 40 -6.04 1.08 -12.78
N PRO A 41 -6.79 0.89 -13.89
CA PRO A 41 -6.35 -0.05 -14.91
C PRO A 41 -4.91 0.33 -15.24
N ILE A 42 -4.01 -0.65 -15.21
CA ILE A 42 -2.67 -0.47 -15.78
C ILE A 42 -2.96 -0.27 -17.26
N SER A 43 -3.11 1.00 -17.69
CA SER A 43 -3.14 1.30 -19.11
C SER A 43 -1.81 0.80 -19.64
N GLU A 44 -1.86 -0.17 -20.55
CA GLU A 44 -0.74 -0.73 -21.29
C GLU A 44 -0.11 0.31 -22.23
N ALA A 45 0.21 1.50 -21.71
CA ALA A 45 0.92 2.56 -22.39
C ALA A 45 2.38 2.59 -21.92
N THR A 46 3.05 1.44 -22.00
CA THR A 46 4.51 1.37 -22.11
C THR A 46 4.83 0.11 -22.90
N LYS A 47 4.78 0.23 -24.22
CA LYS A 47 5.63 -0.53 -25.13
C LYS A 47 5.99 0.36 -26.31
#